data_AF-A0A2G6P734-F1
#
_entry.id   AF-A0A2G6P734-F1
#
_cell.length_a   1.000
_cell.length_b   1.000
_cell.length_c   1.000
_cell.angle_alpha   90.00
_cell.angle_beta   90.00
_cell.angle_gamma   90.00
#
_symmetry.space_group_name_H-M   'P 1'
#
loop_
_entity.id
_entity.type
_entity.pdbx_description
1 polymer ?
#
loop_
_entity_poly.entity_id
_entity_poly.type
_entity_poly.pdbx_seq_one_letter_code
_entity_poly.pdbx_strand_id
1 'polypeptide(L)'
;MLELRQSFRQSRALLSGDPAPPTPKSKQILNALAGTDAEQHRSRRRKARSAAGQIEQLPLHLGWDSAGVTAVLQQAQKHDEDDVGQALHRHDTRPSTVTPHTSRLAPPLEPPPYLKVYPSVAQGMVREGHTAAGRIWLLLRCWDKNGRGWFTEAEAQRFFTSKNISAEPRNQNIEHGIQNTRSSIPHPTYLFGQRQWRNLVKKGTGIFWRRENGRLWLNSVSKTAAALGIWQLTGRPVQIPITALTGKISTVRAHLYATFHSSRAVTCSGKQPQQPQPIARETLTAQFNISPRTQRSYERKARVKSHKNYAIGKKESAENAKEAAWQHGPATFSLTDHLGKNGRSRATYLAWQLPNHYFGPHQPACRGQQKRINRELADLFMKGMTGNDNESVDGNNNLTAEARRTQSKRAAPLASLASASTVFNTSLRLKNIPKRFCANGAAAAKVYNHSQANRDVYWRSTSEGIWHVLEKTKEVDF
;
A
#
# COMPACT_ATOMS: atom_id res chain seq x y z
N MET A 1 -30.25 -32.94 -54.90
CA MET A 1 -29.20 -32.97 -53.86
C MET A 1 -27.82 -32.66 -54.47
N LEU A 2 -27.65 -31.51 -55.12
CA LEU A 2 -26.33 -30.93 -55.44
C LEU A 2 -26.41 -29.43 -55.79
N GLU A 3 -27.58 -28.90 -56.16
CA GLU A 3 -27.74 -27.46 -56.43
C GLU A 3 -28.27 -26.63 -55.24
N LEU A 4 -28.79 -27.26 -54.19
CA LEU A 4 -29.18 -26.57 -52.95
C LEU A 4 -28.03 -26.37 -51.94
N ARG A 5 -26.79 -26.72 -52.31
CA ARG A 5 -25.58 -26.54 -51.49
C ARG A 5 -24.65 -25.42 -51.97
N GLN A 6 -24.93 -24.79 -53.11
CA GLN A 6 -24.11 -23.68 -53.64
C GLN A 6 -24.68 -22.29 -53.29
N SER A 7 -25.99 -22.15 -53.09
CA SER A 7 -26.62 -20.89 -52.69
C SER A 7 -26.32 -20.46 -51.24
N PHE A 8 -26.00 -21.40 -50.33
CA PHE A 8 -25.70 -21.08 -48.91
C PHE A 8 -24.24 -20.72 -48.61
N ARG A 9 -23.33 -20.80 -49.60
CA ARG A 9 -21.92 -20.41 -49.42
C ARG A 9 -21.61 -18.99 -49.86
N GLN A 10 -22.47 -18.34 -50.65
CA GLN A 10 -22.27 -16.95 -51.08
C GLN A 10 -22.86 -15.91 -50.11
N SER A 11 -23.78 -16.30 -49.21
CA SER A 11 -24.39 -15.37 -48.25
C SER A 11 -23.64 -15.24 -46.91
N ARG A 12 -22.54 -15.99 -46.70
CA ARG A 12 -21.75 -15.94 -45.45
C ARG A 12 -20.44 -15.13 -45.56
N ALA A 13 -20.08 -14.65 -46.75
CA ALA A 13 -18.86 -13.88 -46.99
C ALA A 13 -19.04 -12.35 -46.88
N LEU A 14 -20.26 -11.86 -46.59
CA LEU A 14 -20.55 -10.42 -46.45
C LEU A 14 -20.73 -9.95 -44.99
N LEU A 15 -20.37 -10.78 -44.00
CA LEU A 15 -20.50 -10.46 -42.57
C LEU A 15 -19.24 -10.73 -41.72
N SER A 16 -18.08 -10.95 -42.35
CA SER A 16 -16.77 -10.98 -41.68
C SER A 16 -15.87 -9.92 -42.33
N GLY A 17 -15.60 -8.83 -41.60
CA GLY A 17 -14.73 -7.74 -42.05
C GLY A 17 -13.25 -8.11 -42.08
N ASP A 18 -12.87 -9.06 -42.92
CA ASP A 18 -11.47 -9.35 -43.23
C ASP A 18 -11.00 -8.53 -44.45
N PRO A 19 -9.88 -7.79 -44.35
CA PRO A 19 -9.38 -7.00 -45.46
C PRO A 19 -8.80 -7.87 -46.59
N ALA A 20 -9.06 -7.46 -47.84
CA ALA A 20 -8.57 -8.12 -49.05
C ALA A 20 -7.03 -8.21 -49.11
N PRO A 21 -6.47 -9.26 -49.76
CA PRO A 21 -5.02 -9.45 -49.81
C PRO A 21 -4.31 -8.37 -50.65
N PRO A 22 -3.10 -7.94 -50.25
CA PRO A 22 -2.37 -6.86 -50.91
C PRO A 22 -1.86 -7.26 -52.30
N THR A 23 -1.98 -6.33 -53.25
CA THR A 23 -1.49 -6.45 -54.63
C THR A 23 0.05 -6.57 -54.70
N PRO A 24 0.62 -7.12 -55.79
CA PRO A 24 2.06 -7.36 -55.91
C PRO A 24 2.94 -6.11 -55.76
N LYS A 25 2.44 -4.90 -56.05
CA LYS A 25 3.16 -3.63 -55.83
C LYS A 25 3.29 -3.25 -54.35
N SER A 26 2.30 -3.57 -53.52
CA SER A 26 2.36 -3.37 -52.07
C SER A 26 3.32 -4.31 -51.34
N LYS A 27 3.60 -5.50 -51.90
CA LYS A 27 4.61 -6.44 -51.33
C LYS A 27 6.05 -5.98 -51.55
N GLN A 28 6.35 -5.27 -52.64
CA GLN A 28 7.70 -4.73 -52.88
C GLN A 28 8.07 -3.60 -51.92
N ILE A 29 7.12 -2.72 -51.57
CA ILE A 29 7.36 -1.61 -50.63
C ILE A 29 7.49 -2.12 -49.18
N LEU A 30 6.69 -3.14 -48.79
CA LEU A 30 6.81 -3.78 -47.46
C LEU A 30 8.12 -4.56 -47.29
N ASN A 31 8.64 -5.19 -48.34
CA ASN A 31 9.94 -5.89 -48.28
C ASN A 31 11.14 -4.93 -48.24
N ALA A 32 11.04 -3.74 -48.83
CA ALA A 32 12.09 -2.71 -48.76
C ALA A 32 12.18 -2.03 -47.38
N LEU A 33 11.04 -1.87 -46.68
CA LEU A 33 10.99 -1.36 -45.30
C LEU A 33 11.35 -2.42 -44.25
N ALA A 34 11.04 -3.71 -44.49
CA ALA A 34 11.43 -4.79 -43.58
C ALA A 34 12.93 -5.15 -43.65
N GLY A 35 13.60 -4.90 -44.78
CA GLY A 35 15.03 -5.16 -44.96
C GLY A 35 15.92 -4.26 -44.11
N THR A 36 15.59 -2.98 -44.01
CA THR A 36 16.39 -1.97 -43.30
C THR A 36 16.33 -2.13 -41.78
N ASP A 37 15.15 -2.46 -41.23
CA ASP A 37 15.00 -2.72 -39.79
C ASP A 37 15.66 -4.04 -39.36
N ALA A 38 15.58 -5.09 -40.18
CA ALA A 38 16.20 -6.38 -39.89
C ALA A 38 17.74 -6.31 -39.91
N GLU A 39 18.32 -5.49 -40.78
CA GLU A 39 19.76 -5.32 -40.92
C GLU A 39 20.34 -4.45 -39.80
N GLN A 40 19.62 -3.40 -39.37
CA GLN A 40 19.94 -2.64 -38.16
C GLN A 40 19.83 -3.50 -36.89
N HIS A 41 18.82 -4.37 -36.79
CA HIS A 41 18.67 -5.29 -35.66
C HIS A 41 19.76 -6.39 -35.63
N ARG A 42 20.24 -6.85 -36.80
CA ARG A 42 21.39 -7.78 -36.91
C ARG A 42 22.71 -7.11 -36.58
N SER A 43 22.92 -5.86 -37.00
CA SER A 43 24.12 -5.08 -36.66
C SER A 43 24.19 -4.80 -35.15
N ARG A 44 23.07 -4.41 -34.52
CA ARG A 44 22.97 -4.25 -33.06
C ARG A 44 23.17 -5.56 -32.30
N ARG A 45 22.67 -6.70 -32.82
CA ARG A 45 22.92 -8.03 -32.23
C ARG A 45 24.37 -8.50 -32.38
N ARG A 46 25.07 -8.14 -33.46
CA ARG A 46 26.51 -8.42 -33.61
C ARG A 46 27.36 -7.55 -32.67
N LYS A 47 27.05 -6.25 -32.52
CA LYS A 47 27.72 -5.35 -31.55
C LYS A 47 27.47 -5.80 -30.09
N ALA A 48 26.24 -6.18 -29.73
CA ALA A 48 25.93 -6.72 -28.40
C ALA A 48 26.60 -8.08 -28.09
N ARG A 49 26.79 -8.93 -29.12
CA ARG A 49 27.56 -10.18 -28.99
C ARG A 49 29.05 -9.95 -28.82
N SER A 50 29.62 -8.90 -29.42
CA SER A 50 31.02 -8.51 -29.23
C SER A 50 31.31 -8.05 -27.80
N ALA A 51 30.44 -7.19 -27.24
CA ALA A 51 30.56 -6.72 -25.86
C ALA A 51 30.33 -7.85 -24.83
N ALA A 52 29.38 -8.75 -25.08
CA ALA A 52 29.15 -9.91 -24.21
C ALA A 52 30.32 -10.91 -24.25
N GLY A 53 30.93 -11.13 -25.43
CA GLY A 53 32.09 -12.02 -25.57
C GLY A 53 33.35 -11.51 -24.88
N GLN A 54 33.54 -10.20 -24.77
CA GLN A 54 34.65 -9.61 -24.01
C GLN A 54 34.44 -9.71 -22.48
N ILE A 55 33.19 -9.74 -22.01
CA ILE A 55 32.86 -9.92 -20.60
C ILE A 55 33.05 -11.38 -20.16
N GLU A 56 32.78 -12.36 -21.05
CA GLU A 56 32.97 -13.79 -20.77
C GLU A 56 34.45 -14.22 -20.67
N GLN A 57 35.38 -13.44 -21.21
CA GLN A 57 36.83 -13.71 -21.12
C GLN A 57 37.48 -13.21 -19.81
N LEU A 58 36.71 -12.58 -18.91
CA LEU A 58 37.22 -12.08 -17.64
C LEU A 58 37.30 -13.19 -16.58
N PRO A 59 38.40 -13.33 -15.83
CA PRO A 59 38.55 -14.35 -14.80
C PRO A 59 37.45 -14.28 -13.72
N LEU A 60 36.83 -15.43 -13.41
CA LEU A 60 35.67 -15.58 -12.51
C LEU A 60 35.85 -15.09 -11.05
N HIS A 61 37.04 -14.63 -10.65
CA HIS A 61 37.34 -14.19 -9.29
C HIS A 61 37.40 -12.65 -9.13
N LEU A 62 37.12 -11.88 -10.19
CA LEU A 62 37.04 -10.43 -10.09
C LEU A 62 35.63 -9.99 -9.66
N GLY A 63 35.52 -9.37 -8.49
CA GLY A 63 34.28 -8.78 -7.99
C GLY A 63 33.81 -7.61 -8.88
N TRP A 64 32.50 -7.33 -8.82
CA TRP A 64 31.81 -6.32 -9.65
C TRP A 64 32.33 -4.88 -9.51
N ASP A 65 33.20 -4.61 -8.53
CA ASP A 65 33.84 -3.32 -8.30
C ASP A 65 35.32 -3.29 -8.76
N SER A 66 35.78 -4.26 -9.56
CA SER A 66 37.18 -4.31 -9.99
C SER A 66 37.49 -3.30 -11.13
N ALA A 67 38.71 -2.75 -11.08
CA ALA A 67 39.21 -1.81 -12.07
C ALA A 67 39.20 -2.37 -13.51
N GLY A 68 39.36 -3.68 -13.67
CA GLY A 68 39.31 -4.35 -14.98
C GLY A 68 37.93 -4.29 -15.65
N VAL A 69 36.85 -4.55 -14.89
CA VAL A 69 35.46 -4.46 -15.40
C VAL A 69 35.12 -3.00 -15.75
N THR A 70 35.60 -2.06 -14.94
CA THR A 70 35.37 -0.62 -15.14
C THR A 70 36.10 -0.10 -16.38
N ALA A 71 37.32 -0.58 -16.64
CA ALA A 71 38.08 -0.22 -17.83
C ALA A 71 37.41 -0.72 -19.13
N VAL A 72 36.89 -1.95 -19.13
CA VAL A 72 36.17 -2.51 -20.29
C VAL A 72 34.87 -1.74 -20.58
N LEU A 73 34.13 -1.33 -19.54
CA LEU A 73 32.92 -0.51 -19.70
C LEU A 73 33.24 0.89 -20.24
N GLN A 74 34.31 1.53 -19.75
CA GLN A 74 34.75 2.84 -20.25
C GLN A 74 35.23 2.78 -21.71
N GLN A 75 35.90 1.69 -22.10
CA GLN A 75 36.38 1.51 -23.46
C GLN A 75 35.24 1.22 -24.44
N ALA A 76 34.19 0.51 -24.00
CA ALA A 76 32.95 0.36 -24.77
C ALA A 76 32.21 1.69 -24.95
N GLN A 77 32.23 2.57 -23.94
CA GLN A 77 31.60 3.89 -24.00
C GLN A 77 32.34 4.87 -24.91
N LYS A 78 33.67 4.81 -24.98
CA LYS A 78 34.48 5.64 -25.90
C LYS A 78 34.22 5.31 -27.38
N HIS A 79 34.02 4.04 -27.70
CA HIS A 79 33.71 3.63 -29.07
C HIS A 79 32.34 4.12 -29.58
N ASP A 80 31.38 4.39 -28.69
CA ASP A 80 30.06 4.96 -29.07
C ASP A 80 30.12 6.48 -29.31
N GLU A 81 31.03 7.21 -28.66
CA GLU A 81 31.21 8.66 -28.86
C GLU A 81 31.97 8.98 -30.16
N ASP A 82 32.96 8.15 -30.53
CA ASP A 82 33.76 8.35 -31.74
C ASP A 82 32.96 8.08 -33.05
N ASP A 83 31.91 7.24 -33.01
CA ASP A 83 31.02 6.91 -34.14
C ASP A 83 30.01 8.06 -34.43
N VAL A 84 29.67 8.87 -33.42
CA VAL A 84 28.78 10.04 -33.55
C VAL A 84 29.56 11.26 -34.08
N GLY A 85 30.87 11.36 -33.79
CA GLY A 85 31.74 12.44 -34.23
C GLY A 85 32.11 12.40 -35.73
N GLN A 86 32.10 11.24 -36.38
CA GLN A 86 32.52 11.10 -37.79
C GLN A 86 31.39 11.27 -38.82
N ALA A 87 30.12 11.33 -38.39
CA ALA A 87 28.97 11.48 -39.30
C ALA A 87 28.66 12.95 -39.69
N LEU A 88 29.42 13.94 -39.20
CA LEU A 88 29.13 15.38 -39.36
C LEU A 88 29.99 16.12 -40.40
N HIS A 89 30.77 15.45 -41.23
CA HIS A 89 31.53 16.10 -42.31
C HIS A 89 31.30 15.39 -43.66
N ARG A 90 30.21 15.76 -44.36
CA ARG A 90 30.16 15.92 -45.83
C ARG A 90 28.77 16.34 -46.33
N HIS A 91 28.77 17.45 -47.09
CA HIS A 91 27.77 18.01 -48.01
C HIS A 91 26.83 19.15 -47.52
N ASP A 92 27.27 20.38 -47.82
CA ASP A 92 26.52 21.54 -48.34
C ASP A 92 25.41 21.13 -49.34
N THR A 93 24.23 21.75 -49.53
CA THR A 93 23.83 23.18 -49.54
C THR A 93 22.29 23.32 -49.56
N ARG A 94 21.79 24.47 -49.05
CA ARG A 94 20.53 25.23 -49.29
C ARG A 94 19.58 25.40 -48.08
N PRO A 95 19.19 26.64 -47.73
CA PRO A 95 18.29 26.91 -46.62
C PRO A 95 16.83 26.82 -47.07
N SER A 96 16.01 26.10 -46.31
CA SER A 96 14.54 26.26 -46.36
C SER A 96 14.06 26.71 -44.98
N THR A 97 13.41 27.86 -45.00
CA THR A 97 12.76 28.57 -43.91
C THR A 97 11.87 27.64 -43.09
N VAL A 98 12.15 27.50 -41.79
CA VAL A 98 11.23 26.88 -40.82
C VAL A 98 10.80 27.94 -39.82
N THR A 99 9.50 28.17 -39.78
CA THR A 99 8.76 29.04 -38.86
C THR A 99 8.92 28.59 -37.40
N PRO A 100 8.89 29.52 -36.42
CA PRO A 100 9.03 29.16 -35.02
C PRO A 100 7.75 28.47 -34.53
N HIS A 101 7.83 27.16 -34.26
CA HIS A 101 6.75 26.46 -33.57
C HIS A 101 6.62 27.00 -32.15
N THR A 102 5.52 27.72 -31.93
CA THR A 102 5.05 28.18 -30.63
C THR A 102 4.93 26.98 -29.68
N SER A 103 5.76 26.98 -28.64
CA SER A 103 5.74 25.99 -27.57
C SER A 103 4.40 26.05 -26.83
N ARG A 104 3.50 25.10 -27.13
CA ARG A 104 2.21 24.96 -26.44
C ARG A 104 2.48 24.44 -25.03
N LEU A 105 2.16 25.27 -24.04
CA LEU A 105 2.11 24.89 -22.62
C LEU A 105 1.28 23.61 -22.45
N ALA A 106 1.91 22.55 -21.95
CA ALA A 106 1.21 21.34 -21.56
C ALA A 106 0.28 21.64 -20.37
N PRO A 107 -0.96 21.13 -20.35
CA PRO A 107 -1.89 21.36 -19.25
C PRO A 107 -1.38 20.74 -17.93
N PRO A 108 -1.80 21.24 -16.75
CA PRO A 108 -1.32 20.75 -15.47
C PRO A 108 -1.79 19.31 -15.26
N LEU A 109 -0.87 18.34 -15.34
CA LEU A 109 -1.15 16.93 -15.08
C LEU A 109 -1.86 16.75 -13.73
N GLU A 110 -3.04 16.15 -13.72
CA GLU A 110 -3.83 15.87 -12.52
C GLU A 110 -3.03 15.03 -11.49
N PRO A 111 -3.33 15.12 -10.17
CA PRO A 111 -2.65 14.30 -9.17
C PRO A 111 -2.88 12.80 -9.44
N PRO A 112 -1.91 11.92 -9.12
CA PRO A 112 -2.04 10.50 -9.39
C PRO A 112 -3.28 9.92 -8.69
N PRO A 113 -4.05 9.01 -9.32
CA PRO A 113 -5.34 8.58 -8.76
C PRO A 113 -5.23 7.88 -7.40
N TYR A 114 -4.04 7.36 -7.06
CA TYR A 114 -3.77 6.63 -5.84
C TYR A 114 -2.49 7.11 -5.13
N LEU A 115 -2.52 7.06 -3.81
CA LEU A 115 -1.38 7.32 -2.94
C LEU A 115 -0.89 6.03 -2.29
N LYS A 116 0.43 5.81 -2.33
CA LYS A 116 1.09 4.72 -1.59
C LYS A 116 1.13 5.06 -0.10
N VAL A 117 0.55 4.21 0.73
CA VAL A 117 0.51 4.35 2.18
C VAL A 117 1.08 3.10 2.87
N TYR A 118 1.85 3.32 3.92
CA TYR A 118 2.38 2.26 4.77
C TYR A 118 1.38 1.96 5.90
N PRO A 119 0.93 0.69 6.06
CA PRO A 119 -0.13 0.32 7.01
C PRO A 119 0.19 0.69 8.46
N SER A 120 1.44 0.50 8.89
CA SER A 120 1.87 0.86 10.25
C SER A 120 1.76 2.36 10.52
N VAL A 121 2.13 3.20 9.55
CA VAL A 121 1.99 4.67 9.65
C VAL A 121 0.52 5.07 9.72
N ALA A 122 -0.32 4.49 8.84
CA ALA A 122 -1.76 4.72 8.87
C ALA A 122 -2.40 4.29 10.20
N GLN A 123 -1.97 3.15 10.74
CA GLN A 123 -2.38 2.67 12.05
C GLN A 123 -1.98 3.65 13.14
N GLY A 124 -0.73 4.13 13.18
CA GLY A 124 -0.29 5.15 14.14
C GLY A 124 -1.11 6.43 14.05
N MET A 125 -1.39 6.92 12.84
CA MET A 125 -2.25 8.10 12.63
C MET A 125 -3.66 7.92 13.18
N VAL A 126 -4.22 6.72 13.10
CA VAL A 126 -5.56 6.40 13.59
C VAL A 126 -5.55 6.21 15.11
N ARG A 127 -4.58 5.45 15.63
CA ARG A 127 -4.42 5.14 17.06
C ARG A 127 -4.22 6.39 17.91
N GLU A 128 -3.35 7.28 17.45
CA GLU A 128 -3.02 8.53 18.17
C GLU A 128 -3.96 9.70 17.83
N GLY A 129 -5.01 9.47 17.02
CA GLY A 129 -5.98 10.52 16.66
C GLY A 129 -5.39 11.66 15.81
N HIS A 130 -4.28 11.42 15.10
CA HIS A 130 -3.60 12.36 14.22
C HIS A 130 -4.06 12.33 12.75
N THR A 131 -5.10 11.55 12.43
CA THR A 131 -5.59 11.34 11.05
C THR A 131 -5.81 12.61 10.24
N ALA A 132 -6.35 13.68 10.84
CA ALA A 132 -6.66 14.91 10.09
C ALA A 132 -5.39 15.67 9.67
N ALA A 133 -4.36 15.70 10.52
CA ALA A 133 -3.06 16.28 10.18
C ALA A 133 -2.27 15.33 9.26
N GLY A 134 -2.33 14.01 9.50
CA GLY A 134 -1.72 13.01 8.63
C GLY A 134 -2.30 13.02 7.21
N ARG A 135 -3.60 13.32 7.06
CA ARG A 135 -4.26 13.54 5.76
C ARG A 135 -3.64 14.69 4.99
N ILE A 136 -3.37 15.82 5.66
CA ILE A 136 -2.72 16.98 5.04
C ILE A 136 -1.32 16.57 4.55
N TRP A 137 -0.55 15.89 5.39
CA TRP A 137 0.79 15.41 5.02
C TRP A 137 0.77 14.45 3.83
N LEU A 138 -0.15 13.49 3.81
CA LEU A 138 -0.33 12.56 2.71
C LEU A 138 -0.64 13.27 1.38
N LEU A 139 -1.51 14.29 1.43
CA LEU A 139 -1.91 15.05 0.25
C LEU A 139 -0.81 16.00 -0.24
N LEU A 140 -0.14 16.73 0.66
CA LEU A 140 0.99 17.60 0.30
C LEU A 140 2.13 16.81 -0.35
N ARG A 141 2.44 15.61 0.15
CA ARG A 141 3.43 14.73 -0.48
C ARG A 141 3.04 14.24 -1.87
N CYS A 142 1.74 14.19 -2.15
CA CYS A 142 1.24 13.82 -3.46
C CYS A 142 1.36 14.99 -4.46
N TRP A 143 1.15 16.22 -3.98
CA TRP A 143 1.27 17.43 -4.79
C TRP A 143 2.72 17.93 -4.96
N ASP A 144 3.66 17.47 -4.13
CA ASP A 144 5.07 17.78 -4.27
C ASP A 144 5.73 16.99 -5.41
N LYS A 145 5.38 17.35 -6.65
CA LYS A 145 5.92 16.69 -7.87
C LYS A 145 7.43 16.85 -8.01
N ASN A 146 7.97 17.96 -7.53
CA ASN A 146 9.38 18.31 -7.65
C ASN A 146 10.22 17.77 -6.48
N GLY A 147 9.58 17.11 -5.49
CA GLY A 147 10.27 16.55 -4.33
C GLY A 147 10.95 17.61 -3.46
N ARG A 148 10.43 18.85 -3.43
CA ARG A 148 10.99 19.97 -2.65
C ARG A 148 11.05 19.65 -1.17
N GLY A 149 10.12 18.85 -0.67
CA GLY A 149 10.01 18.50 0.74
C GLY A 149 9.48 19.64 1.62
N TRP A 150 9.02 20.75 1.05
CA TRP A 150 8.45 21.87 1.79
C TRP A 150 7.41 22.66 0.98
N PHE A 151 6.53 23.37 1.69
CA PHE A 151 5.55 24.31 1.14
C PHE A 151 5.54 25.58 1.97
N THR A 152 5.22 26.74 1.37
CA THR A 152 4.89 27.91 2.19
C THR A 152 3.57 27.67 2.92
N GLU A 153 3.40 28.22 4.13
CA GLU A 153 2.13 28.06 4.86
C GLU A 153 0.93 28.59 4.08
N ALA A 154 1.12 29.71 3.37
CA ALA A 154 0.09 30.31 2.51
C ALA A 154 -0.28 29.40 1.33
N GLU A 155 0.71 28.81 0.64
CA GLU A 155 0.49 27.86 -0.45
C GLU A 155 -0.27 26.62 0.05
N ALA A 156 0.19 26.03 1.16
CA ALA A 156 -0.47 24.87 1.75
C ALA A 156 -1.90 25.19 2.22
N GLN A 157 -2.12 26.36 2.82
CA GLN A 157 -3.44 26.83 3.25
C GLN A 157 -4.40 27.00 2.08
N ARG A 158 -3.93 27.60 0.96
CA ARG A 158 -4.74 27.79 -0.25
C ARG A 158 -5.25 26.46 -0.81
N PHE A 159 -4.45 25.38 -0.76
CA PHE A 159 -4.89 24.06 -1.22
C PHE A 159 -6.09 23.51 -0.45
N PHE A 160 -6.19 23.75 0.86
CA PHE A 160 -7.19 23.08 1.70
C PHE A 160 -8.38 23.95 2.14
N THR A 161 -8.27 25.27 2.00
CA THR A 161 -9.25 26.23 2.55
C THR A 161 -10.01 27.03 1.49
N SER A 162 -9.57 26.99 0.22
CA SER A 162 -10.23 27.71 -0.87
C SER A 162 -11.55 27.02 -1.24
N LYS A 163 -12.67 27.71 -1.05
CA LYS A 163 -14.02 27.17 -1.30
C LYS A 163 -14.37 27.14 -2.79
N ASN A 164 -13.82 28.05 -3.60
CA ASN A 164 -14.22 28.26 -5.00
C ASN A 164 -13.05 28.05 -5.96
N ILE A 165 -13.36 27.56 -7.17
CA ILE A 165 -12.39 27.28 -8.26
C ILE A 165 -11.92 28.57 -8.97
N SER A 166 -12.51 29.73 -8.70
CA SER A 166 -12.20 30.97 -9.43
C SER A 166 -11.63 32.05 -8.51
N ALA A 167 -10.31 32.16 -8.51
CA ALA A 167 -9.60 33.40 -8.19
C ALA A 167 -8.30 33.48 -9.02
N GLU A 168 -8.43 33.35 -10.34
CA GLU A 168 -7.58 34.22 -11.17
C GLU A 168 -8.07 35.65 -10.96
N PRO A 169 -7.17 36.65 -10.86
CA PRO A 169 -7.59 38.04 -10.85
C PRO A 169 -8.26 38.33 -12.20
N ARG A 170 -9.58 38.31 -12.22
CA ARG A 170 -10.34 38.80 -13.37
C ARG A 170 -9.96 40.26 -13.53
N ASN A 171 -9.34 40.58 -14.67
CA ASN A 171 -9.16 41.94 -15.14
C ASN A 171 -10.43 42.74 -14.87
N GLN A 172 -10.26 43.88 -14.20
CA GLN A 172 -11.29 44.90 -14.05
C GLN A 172 -11.66 45.35 -15.46
N ASN A 173 -12.83 44.93 -15.93
CA ASN A 173 -13.71 45.62 -16.86
C ASN A 173 -14.79 44.62 -17.27
N ILE A 174 -16.03 44.91 -16.87
CA ILE A 174 -17.26 44.82 -17.67
C ILE A 174 -18.40 45.19 -16.72
N GLU A 175 -18.98 46.34 -17.04
CA GLU A 175 -20.23 46.88 -16.54
C GLU A 175 -21.42 46.00 -17.00
N HIS A 176 -22.55 46.19 -16.30
CA HIS A 176 -23.90 45.66 -16.58
C HIS A 176 -24.27 44.30 -15.97
N GLY A 177 -25.07 44.40 -14.90
CA GLY A 177 -26.38 43.76 -14.79
C GLY A 177 -26.47 42.25 -14.95
N ILE A 178 -26.46 41.53 -13.83
CA ILE A 178 -27.54 40.65 -13.32
C ILE A 178 -26.92 39.81 -12.18
N GLN A 179 -27.51 39.96 -10.99
CA GLN A 179 -27.10 39.29 -9.77
C GLN A 179 -27.62 37.83 -9.75
N ASN A 180 -26.86 36.96 -9.09
CA ASN A 180 -27.20 35.60 -8.64
C ASN A 180 -27.32 34.47 -9.68
N THR A 181 -26.20 33.79 -9.94
CA THR A 181 -26.22 32.33 -10.15
C THR A 181 -25.37 31.63 -9.08
N ARG A 182 -26.09 31.12 -8.07
CA ARG A 182 -25.63 30.14 -7.09
C ARG A 182 -25.27 28.84 -7.82
N SER A 183 -24.02 28.69 -8.22
CA SER A 183 -23.44 27.36 -8.44
C SER A 183 -21.93 27.41 -8.18
N SER A 184 -21.53 27.81 -6.98
CA SER A 184 -20.17 27.61 -6.50
C SER A 184 -19.96 26.11 -6.27
N ILE A 185 -19.55 25.38 -7.30
CA ILE A 185 -19.06 24.02 -7.14
C ILE A 185 -17.86 24.13 -6.18
N PRO A 186 -17.92 23.50 -4.98
CA PRO A 186 -16.82 23.57 -4.04
C PRO A 186 -15.56 23.01 -4.69
N HIS A 187 -14.42 23.70 -4.55
CA HIS A 187 -13.16 23.15 -5.04
C HIS A 187 -12.97 21.74 -4.43
N PRO A 188 -12.60 20.71 -5.21
CA PRO A 188 -12.53 19.31 -4.74
C PRO A 188 -11.53 19.09 -3.58
N THR A 189 -10.74 20.11 -3.24
CA THR A 189 -9.77 20.12 -2.14
C THR A 189 -10.17 21.01 -0.96
N TYR A 190 -11.37 21.63 -0.95
CA TYR A 190 -11.87 22.30 0.25
C TYR A 190 -12.14 21.27 1.35
N LEU A 191 -11.28 21.24 2.38
CA LEU A 191 -11.34 20.22 3.43
C LEU A 191 -11.76 20.76 4.79
N PHE A 192 -11.44 22.01 5.10
CA PHE A 192 -11.74 22.64 6.40
C PHE A 192 -11.59 24.16 6.34
N GLY A 193 -12.16 24.86 7.33
CA GLY A 193 -12.03 26.31 7.48
C GLY A 193 -10.70 26.76 8.10
N GLN A 194 -10.44 28.07 8.05
CA GLN A 194 -9.17 28.68 8.49
C GLN A 194 -8.79 28.42 9.95
N ARG A 195 -9.76 28.43 10.86
CA ARG A 195 -9.50 28.10 12.28
C ARG A 195 -9.02 26.67 12.44
N GLN A 196 -9.66 25.74 11.74
CA GLN A 196 -9.32 24.33 11.80
C GLN A 196 -7.97 24.05 11.13
N TRP A 197 -7.63 24.75 10.04
CA TRP A 197 -6.29 24.74 9.45
C TRP A 197 -5.22 25.04 10.49
N ARG A 198 -5.32 26.18 11.19
CA ARG A 198 -4.35 26.57 12.23
C ARG A 198 -4.21 25.51 13.33
N ASN A 199 -5.33 24.96 13.79
CA ASN A 199 -5.33 23.89 14.79
C ASN A 199 -4.63 22.61 14.29
N LEU A 200 -4.88 22.23 13.04
CA LEU A 200 -4.27 21.03 12.44
C LEU A 200 -2.80 21.22 12.13
N VAL A 201 -2.38 22.40 11.66
CA VAL A 201 -0.98 22.78 11.46
C VAL A 201 -0.22 22.65 12.76
N LYS A 202 -0.74 23.25 13.85
CA LYS A 202 -0.16 23.14 15.19
C LYS A 202 -0.12 21.69 15.68
N LYS A 203 -1.19 20.92 15.48
CA LYS A 203 -1.26 19.52 15.90
C LYS A 203 -0.30 18.59 15.14
N GLY A 204 0.04 18.91 13.90
CA GLY A 204 0.95 18.12 13.08
C GLY A 204 2.43 18.52 13.18
N THR A 205 2.74 19.68 13.77
CA THR A 205 4.11 20.12 14.00
C THR A 205 4.86 19.13 14.90
N GLY A 206 6.08 18.76 14.50
CA GLY A 206 6.93 17.77 15.17
C GLY A 206 6.63 16.32 14.74
N ILE A 207 5.46 16.04 14.17
CA ILE A 207 5.08 14.69 13.72
C ILE A 207 5.19 14.58 12.21
N PHE A 208 4.46 15.42 11.49
CA PHE A 208 4.37 15.38 10.03
C PHE A 208 5.21 16.43 9.34
N TRP A 209 5.52 17.53 10.02
CA TRP A 209 6.32 18.62 9.49
C TRP A 209 7.02 19.40 10.60
N ARG A 210 8.07 20.14 10.22
CA ARG A 210 8.66 21.23 11.00
C ARG A 210 8.19 22.57 10.45
N ARG A 211 8.09 23.57 11.32
CA ARG A 211 7.66 24.94 10.98
C ARG A 211 8.83 25.86 11.19
N GLU A 212 9.38 26.40 10.10
CA GLU A 212 10.54 27.30 10.13
C GLU A 212 10.36 28.36 9.04
N ASN A 213 10.58 29.64 9.37
CA ASN A 213 10.57 30.76 8.43
C ASN A 213 9.31 30.84 7.53
N GLY A 214 8.13 30.57 8.10
CA GLY A 214 6.85 30.58 7.37
C GLY A 214 6.66 29.41 6.39
N ARG A 215 7.53 28.40 6.45
CA ARG A 215 7.49 27.19 5.63
C ARG A 215 7.17 25.95 6.47
N LEU A 216 6.46 25.02 5.83
CA LEU A 216 6.17 23.68 6.32
C LEU A 216 7.13 22.70 5.66
N TRP A 217 8.16 22.26 6.40
CA TRP A 217 9.10 21.23 5.97
C TRP A 217 8.51 19.86 6.28
N LEU A 218 8.16 19.09 5.24
CA LEU A 218 7.53 17.78 5.38
C LEU A 218 8.53 16.76 5.91
N ASN A 219 8.14 16.04 6.96
CA ASN A 219 8.93 14.93 7.47
C ASN A 219 8.91 13.76 6.48
N SER A 220 10.05 13.07 6.38
CA SER A 220 10.14 11.79 5.69
C SER A 220 9.23 10.74 6.33
N VAL A 221 8.99 9.62 5.63
CA VAL A 221 8.22 8.50 6.18
C VAL A 221 8.90 7.95 7.44
N SER A 222 10.24 7.83 7.44
CA SER A 222 11.03 7.39 8.59
C SER A 222 10.83 8.32 9.80
N LYS A 223 11.03 9.63 9.62
CA LYS A 223 10.82 10.63 10.69
C LYS A 223 9.39 10.64 11.22
N THR A 224 8.40 10.56 10.32
CA THR A 224 6.98 10.50 10.71
C THR A 224 6.65 9.22 11.48
N ALA A 225 7.18 8.07 11.05
CA ALA A 225 6.98 6.80 11.73
C ALA A 225 7.62 6.80 13.13
N ALA A 226 8.84 7.32 13.26
CA ALA A 226 9.51 7.49 14.55
C ALA A 226 8.70 8.41 15.49
N ALA A 227 8.21 9.55 14.99
CA ALA A 227 7.39 10.48 15.77
C ALA A 227 6.03 9.87 16.22
N LEU A 228 5.51 8.89 15.48
CA LEU A 228 4.31 8.10 15.86
C LEU A 228 4.64 6.90 16.78
N GLY A 229 5.90 6.75 17.21
CA GLY A 229 6.33 5.63 18.06
C GLY A 229 6.38 4.28 17.33
N ILE A 230 6.63 4.28 16.02
CA ILE A 230 6.68 3.07 15.19
C ILE A 230 8.15 2.69 14.95
N TRP A 231 8.57 1.57 15.53
CA TRP A 231 9.95 1.09 15.40
C TRP A 231 10.27 0.49 14.02
N GLN A 232 9.28 -0.09 13.33
CA GLN A 232 9.44 -0.70 12.03
C GLN A 232 8.15 -0.63 11.20
N LEU A 233 8.29 -0.44 9.89
CA LEU A 233 7.19 -0.56 8.96
C LEU A 233 6.86 -2.03 8.68
N THR A 234 5.70 -2.47 9.18
CA THR A 234 5.16 -3.81 8.98
C THR A 234 4.05 -3.83 7.93
N GLY A 235 3.79 -5.02 7.37
CA GLY A 235 2.81 -5.21 6.31
C GLY A 235 3.29 -4.76 4.93
N ARG A 236 2.51 -5.09 3.90
CA ARG A 236 2.76 -4.62 2.53
C ARG A 236 2.17 -3.22 2.33
N PRO A 237 2.88 -2.27 1.70
CA PRO A 237 2.30 -0.96 1.38
C PRO A 237 1.06 -1.12 0.50
N VAL A 238 0.13 -0.19 0.57
CA VAL A 238 -1.16 -0.25 -0.16
C VAL A 238 -1.42 1.06 -0.90
N GLN A 239 -2.24 0.99 -1.93
CA GLN A 239 -2.69 2.14 -2.71
C GLN A 239 -4.07 2.61 -2.21
N ILE A 240 -4.15 3.83 -1.69
CA ILE A 240 -5.41 4.46 -1.29
C ILE A 240 -5.83 5.47 -2.37
N PRO A 241 -7.09 5.46 -2.85
CA PRO A 241 -7.54 6.46 -3.81
C PRO A 241 -7.55 7.86 -3.19
N ILE A 242 -7.12 8.88 -3.95
CA ILE A 242 -7.10 10.27 -3.45
C ILE A 242 -8.50 10.74 -3.07
N THR A 243 -9.54 10.28 -3.78
CA THR A 243 -10.94 10.57 -3.48
C THR A 243 -11.35 10.15 -2.06
N ALA A 244 -10.78 9.07 -1.53
CA ALA A 244 -10.99 8.67 -0.14
C ALA A 244 -10.31 9.62 0.86
N LEU A 245 -9.19 10.23 0.47
CA LEU A 245 -8.45 11.19 1.28
C LEU A 245 -9.06 12.59 1.21
N THR A 246 -9.66 13.00 0.11
CA THR A 246 -10.35 14.30 -0.01
C THR A 246 -11.77 14.29 0.56
N GLY A 247 -12.31 13.12 0.89
CA GLY A 247 -13.63 12.98 1.51
C GLY A 247 -13.72 13.40 2.99
N LYS A 248 -14.86 13.06 3.60
CA LYS A 248 -15.14 13.30 5.03
C LYS A 248 -14.08 12.65 5.91
N ILE A 249 -13.70 13.30 7.02
CA ILE A 249 -12.65 12.78 7.93
C ILE A 249 -12.96 11.35 8.45
N SER A 250 -14.23 10.99 8.64
CA SER A 250 -14.59 9.64 9.05
C SER A 250 -14.34 8.59 7.97
N THR A 251 -14.45 8.98 6.70
CA THR A 251 -14.13 8.13 5.54
C THR A 251 -12.63 7.95 5.44
N VAL A 252 -11.87 9.03 5.65
CA VAL A 252 -10.40 8.99 5.70
C VAL A 252 -9.93 8.03 6.81
N ARG A 253 -10.45 8.17 8.04
CA ARG A 253 -10.14 7.25 9.15
C ARG A 253 -10.47 5.81 8.80
N ALA A 254 -11.62 5.56 8.17
CA ALA A 254 -12.02 4.24 7.73
C ALA A 254 -11.06 3.63 6.71
N HIS A 255 -10.63 4.40 5.70
CA HIS A 255 -9.69 3.92 4.69
C HIS A 255 -8.28 3.73 5.23
N LEU A 256 -7.81 4.58 6.16
CA LEU A 256 -6.56 4.37 6.88
C LEU A 256 -6.61 3.12 7.76
N TYR A 257 -7.69 2.89 8.48
CA TYR A 257 -7.91 1.63 9.22
C TYR A 257 -7.89 0.41 8.27
N ALA A 258 -8.56 0.51 7.12
CA ALA A 258 -8.65 -0.58 6.15
C ALA A 258 -7.31 -0.94 5.48
N THR A 259 -6.30 -0.04 5.52
CA THR A 259 -4.96 -0.35 4.99
C THR A 259 -4.34 -1.59 5.65
N PHE A 260 -4.60 -1.78 6.94
CA PHE A 260 -4.12 -2.94 7.67
C PHE A 260 -4.68 -4.23 7.10
N HIS A 261 -5.99 -4.31 6.91
CA HIS A 261 -6.65 -5.48 6.31
C HIS A 261 -6.18 -5.74 4.88
N SER A 262 -6.00 -4.69 4.06
CA SER A 262 -5.46 -4.82 2.70
C SER A 262 -4.02 -5.34 2.67
N SER A 263 -3.20 -4.94 3.64
CA SER A 263 -1.79 -5.33 3.70
C SER A 263 -1.54 -6.78 4.12
N ARG A 264 -2.54 -7.44 4.72
CA ARG A 264 -2.47 -8.82 5.23
C ARG A 264 -2.78 -9.86 4.15
N ALA A 265 -3.31 -9.45 3.01
CA ALA A 265 -3.52 -10.34 1.88
C ALA A 265 -2.15 -10.80 1.34
N VAL A 266 -1.92 -12.12 1.37
CA VAL A 266 -0.67 -12.71 0.89
C VAL A 266 -0.83 -13.02 -0.60
N THR A 267 -0.26 -12.17 -1.45
CA THR A 267 -0.06 -12.51 -2.87
C THR A 267 1.36 -13.06 -3.01
N CYS A 268 1.50 -14.38 -3.11
CA CYS A 268 2.76 -14.99 -3.52
C CYS A 268 2.85 -14.91 -5.04
N SER A 269 3.99 -14.48 -5.59
CA SER A 269 4.24 -14.54 -7.03
C SER A 269 3.97 -15.95 -7.55
N GLY A 270 3.09 -16.09 -8.55
CA GLY A 270 2.77 -17.36 -9.20
C GLY A 270 1.86 -18.32 -8.44
N LYS A 271 1.27 -17.93 -7.29
CA LYS A 271 0.29 -18.78 -6.57
C LYS A 271 -1.01 -18.01 -6.29
N GLN A 272 -2.12 -18.75 -6.21
CA GLN A 272 -3.43 -18.21 -5.84
C GLN A 272 -3.32 -17.38 -4.54
N PRO A 273 -3.97 -16.19 -4.48
CA PRO A 273 -3.88 -15.31 -3.33
C PRO A 273 -4.34 -16.05 -2.07
N GLN A 274 -3.44 -16.22 -1.11
CA GLN A 274 -3.78 -16.86 0.15
C GLN A 274 -4.64 -15.91 0.98
N GLN A 275 -5.70 -16.46 1.58
CA GLN A 275 -6.56 -15.70 2.48
C GLN A 275 -5.75 -15.17 3.67
N PRO A 276 -6.03 -13.93 4.13
CA PRO A 276 -5.35 -13.36 5.28
C PRO A 276 -5.62 -14.21 6.51
N GLN A 277 -4.70 -14.25 7.47
CA GLN A 277 -4.93 -15.01 8.71
C GLN A 277 -6.11 -14.43 9.51
N PRO A 278 -6.86 -15.28 10.24
CA PRO A 278 -7.90 -14.80 11.17
C PRO A 278 -7.36 -13.76 12.16
N ILE A 279 -8.19 -12.80 12.58
CA ILE A 279 -7.84 -11.85 13.66
C ILE A 279 -9.08 -11.48 14.50
N ALA A 280 -8.89 -11.45 15.82
CA ALA A 280 -9.96 -11.13 16.75
C ALA A 280 -10.19 -9.62 16.81
N ARG A 281 -11.44 -9.20 17.08
CA ARG A 281 -11.76 -7.77 17.26
C ARG A 281 -11.09 -7.16 18.49
N GLU A 282 -10.89 -7.95 19.53
CA GLU A 282 -10.15 -7.51 20.72
C GLU A 282 -8.70 -7.16 20.36
N THR A 283 -8.05 -7.99 19.56
CA THR A 283 -6.71 -7.69 19.01
C THR A 283 -6.73 -6.40 18.20
N LEU A 284 -7.75 -6.19 17.34
CA LEU A 284 -7.90 -4.93 16.60
C LEU A 284 -8.14 -3.73 17.53
N THR A 285 -8.87 -3.93 18.64
CA THR A 285 -9.12 -2.89 19.65
C THR A 285 -7.82 -2.50 20.32
N ALA A 286 -7.04 -3.47 20.79
CA ALA A 286 -5.72 -3.24 21.37
C ALA A 286 -4.76 -2.57 20.38
N GLN A 287 -4.80 -2.98 19.11
CA GLN A 287 -3.89 -2.48 18.08
C GLN A 287 -4.19 -1.05 17.62
N PHE A 288 -5.46 -0.68 17.51
CA PHE A 288 -5.91 0.62 16.99
C PHE A 288 -6.43 1.59 18.04
N ASN A 289 -6.63 1.13 19.28
CA ASN A 289 -7.31 1.88 20.33
C ASN A 289 -8.72 2.39 19.91
N ILE A 290 -9.49 1.51 19.26
CA ILE A 290 -10.82 1.83 18.73
C ILE A 290 -11.82 0.77 19.18
N SER A 291 -12.98 1.20 19.70
CA SER A 291 -14.05 0.30 20.12
C SER A 291 -14.61 -0.56 18.98
N PRO A 292 -15.13 -1.78 19.26
CA PRO A 292 -15.72 -2.66 18.26
C PRO A 292 -16.83 -2.02 17.42
N ARG A 293 -17.63 -1.11 18.01
CA ARG A 293 -18.67 -0.36 17.30
C ARG A 293 -18.07 0.53 16.20
N THR A 294 -17.00 1.24 16.53
CA THR A 294 -16.32 2.13 15.58
C THR A 294 -15.57 1.34 14.52
N GLN A 295 -14.96 0.19 14.88
CA GLN A 295 -14.38 -0.75 13.90
C GLN A 295 -15.42 -1.16 12.85
N ARG A 296 -16.61 -1.63 13.27
CA ARG A 296 -17.71 -1.97 12.34
C ARG A 296 -18.13 -0.79 11.48
N SER A 297 -18.16 0.42 12.05
CA SER A 297 -18.46 1.63 11.27
C SER A 297 -17.39 1.92 10.22
N TYR A 298 -16.11 1.70 10.53
CA TYR A 298 -15.01 1.90 9.59
C TYR A 298 -14.99 0.82 8.52
N GLU A 299 -15.20 -0.44 8.89
CA GLU A 299 -15.34 -1.57 7.98
C GLU A 299 -16.43 -1.30 6.95
N ARG A 300 -17.61 -0.86 7.39
CA ARG A 300 -18.72 -0.49 6.50
C ARG A 300 -18.35 0.68 5.57
N LYS A 301 -17.76 1.75 6.11
CA LYS A 301 -17.40 2.96 5.33
C LYS A 301 -16.34 2.70 4.28
N ALA A 302 -15.32 1.91 4.62
CA ALA A 302 -14.25 1.55 3.69
C ALA A 302 -14.59 0.33 2.82
N ARG A 303 -15.74 -0.32 3.04
CA ARG A 303 -16.14 -1.56 2.35
C ARG A 303 -15.17 -2.73 2.58
N VAL A 304 -14.67 -2.86 3.81
CA VAL A 304 -13.91 -4.04 4.25
C VAL A 304 -14.87 -5.23 4.28
N LYS A 305 -14.55 -6.30 3.56
CA LYS A 305 -15.34 -7.54 3.61
C LYS A 305 -14.88 -8.37 4.80
N SER A 306 -15.81 -8.88 5.59
CA SER A 306 -15.50 -9.77 6.72
C SER A 306 -16.14 -11.13 6.50
N HIS A 307 -15.39 -12.20 6.72
CA HIS A 307 -15.88 -13.57 6.72
C HIS A 307 -15.86 -14.10 8.17
N LYS A 308 -17.02 -14.58 8.65
CA LYS A 308 -17.13 -15.14 10.01
C LYS A 308 -16.63 -16.57 10.03
N ASN A 309 -15.80 -16.90 11.01
CA ASN A 309 -15.29 -18.25 11.15
C ASN A 309 -15.97 -18.93 12.35
N TYR A 310 -16.29 -20.21 12.19
CA TYR A 310 -16.85 -21.05 13.24
C TYR A 310 -16.04 -22.34 13.35
N ALA A 311 -15.75 -22.75 14.57
CA ALA A 311 -15.25 -24.07 14.88
C ALA A 311 -16.43 -25.00 15.13
N ILE A 312 -16.33 -26.23 14.63
CA ILE A 312 -17.29 -27.31 14.93
C ILE A 312 -16.57 -28.32 15.81
N GLY A 313 -17.12 -28.55 17.00
CA GLY A 313 -16.64 -29.52 17.96
C GLY A 313 -17.50 -30.78 17.99
N LYS A 314 -17.56 -31.42 19.17
CA LYS A 314 -18.27 -32.68 19.40
C LYS A 314 -19.78 -32.57 19.14
N LYS A 315 -20.43 -33.73 18.94
CA LYS A 315 -21.89 -33.85 18.88
C LYS A 315 -22.50 -33.31 20.19
N GLU A 316 -23.63 -32.64 20.07
CA GLU A 316 -24.33 -32.06 21.20
C GLU A 316 -24.79 -33.14 22.20
N SER A 317 -24.36 -32.98 23.44
CA SER A 317 -24.85 -33.68 24.63
C SER A 317 -24.84 -32.68 25.79
N ALA A 318 -25.62 -32.93 26.85
CA ALA A 318 -25.67 -32.02 28.00
C ALA A 318 -24.30 -31.85 28.68
N GLU A 319 -23.49 -32.92 28.72
CA GLU A 319 -22.13 -32.91 29.26
C GLU A 319 -21.17 -32.12 28.36
N ASN A 320 -21.16 -32.42 27.06
CA ASN A 320 -20.32 -31.73 26.09
C ASN A 320 -20.66 -30.23 26.01
N ALA A 321 -21.93 -29.86 26.17
CA ALA A 321 -22.36 -28.47 26.14
C ALA A 321 -21.77 -27.68 27.32
N LYS A 322 -21.77 -28.28 28.52
CA LYS A 322 -21.14 -27.69 29.71
C LYS A 322 -19.62 -27.59 29.53
N GLU A 323 -18.97 -28.65 29.04
CA GLU A 323 -17.53 -28.67 28.80
C GLU A 323 -17.12 -27.60 27.77
N ALA A 324 -17.81 -27.52 26.64
CA ALA A 324 -17.53 -26.54 25.59
C ALA A 324 -17.82 -25.10 26.04
N ALA A 325 -18.87 -24.87 26.84
CA ALA A 325 -19.13 -23.56 27.44
C ALA A 325 -18.04 -23.15 28.43
N TRP A 326 -17.46 -24.10 29.18
CA TRP A 326 -16.34 -23.86 30.08
C TRP A 326 -15.04 -23.54 29.31
N GLN A 327 -14.74 -24.28 28.25
CA GLN A 327 -13.49 -24.14 27.50
C GLN A 327 -13.48 -22.92 26.56
N HIS A 328 -14.60 -22.66 25.88
CA HIS A 328 -14.68 -21.63 24.83
C HIS A 328 -15.53 -20.42 25.23
N GLY A 329 -16.18 -20.49 26.39
CA GLY A 329 -16.99 -19.41 26.95
C GLY A 329 -18.43 -19.38 26.41
N PRO A 330 -19.15 -18.28 26.65
CA PRO A 330 -20.59 -18.17 26.37
C PRO A 330 -20.94 -18.05 24.89
N ALA A 331 -19.94 -18.01 23.99
CA ALA A 331 -20.14 -17.89 22.54
C ALA A 331 -20.31 -19.25 21.84
N THR A 332 -20.50 -20.33 22.61
CA THR A 332 -20.82 -21.68 22.12
C THR A 332 -22.31 -21.78 21.82
N PHE A 333 -22.67 -22.41 20.70
CA PHE A 333 -24.04 -22.58 20.22
C PHE A 333 -24.21 -23.92 19.49
N SER A 334 -25.45 -24.39 19.39
CA SER A 334 -25.81 -25.63 18.71
C SER A 334 -25.92 -25.41 17.19
N LEU A 335 -25.22 -26.23 16.41
CA LEU A 335 -25.21 -26.21 14.95
C LEU A 335 -25.80 -27.51 14.40
N THR A 336 -26.96 -27.43 13.76
CA THR A 336 -27.58 -28.57 13.09
C THR A 336 -27.04 -28.70 11.67
N ASP A 337 -26.40 -29.83 11.37
CA ASP A 337 -25.86 -30.13 10.05
C ASP A 337 -26.91 -30.80 9.17
N HIS A 338 -27.74 -30.02 8.49
CA HIS A 338 -28.76 -30.54 7.59
C HIS A 338 -28.18 -31.35 6.41
N LEU A 339 -26.99 -31.01 5.94
CA LEU A 339 -26.39 -31.59 4.74
C LEU A 339 -25.54 -32.84 5.02
N GLY A 340 -25.23 -33.11 6.29
CA GLY A 340 -24.35 -34.23 6.67
C GLY A 340 -22.90 -34.04 6.23
N LYS A 341 -22.42 -32.79 6.18
CA LYS A 341 -21.03 -32.49 5.79
C LYS A 341 -19.99 -32.83 6.86
N ASN A 342 -20.41 -32.85 8.12
CA ASN A 342 -19.57 -33.11 9.30
C ASN A 342 -19.90 -34.45 9.98
N GLY A 343 -20.86 -35.21 9.43
CA GLY A 343 -21.28 -36.51 9.93
C GLY A 343 -22.69 -36.87 9.44
N ARG A 344 -23.52 -37.48 10.31
CA ARG A 344 -24.89 -37.84 9.91
C ARG A 344 -25.73 -36.59 9.60
N SER A 345 -26.51 -36.65 8.53
CA SER A 345 -27.47 -35.58 8.19
C SER A 345 -28.44 -35.35 9.36
N ARG A 346 -28.72 -34.08 9.64
CA ARG A 346 -29.54 -33.57 10.76
C ARG A 346 -28.97 -33.84 12.16
N ALA A 347 -27.71 -34.23 12.29
CA ALA A 347 -27.05 -34.26 13.58
C ALA A 347 -26.73 -32.83 14.08
N THR A 348 -26.85 -32.62 15.38
CA THR A 348 -26.49 -31.35 16.03
C THR A 348 -25.12 -31.46 16.70
N TYR A 349 -24.29 -30.45 16.47
CA TYR A 349 -22.95 -30.32 17.01
C TYR A 349 -22.83 -29.05 17.83
N LEU A 350 -21.86 -29.01 18.74
CA LEU A 350 -21.47 -27.78 19.41
C LEU A 350 -20.52 -27.00 18.51
N ALA A 351 -20.75 -25.70 18.38
CA ALA A 351 -19.93 -24.81 17.57
C ALA A 351 -19.65 -23.51 18.34
N TRP A 352 -18.53 -22.86 18.04
CA TRP A 352 -18.18 -21.58 18.64
C TRP A 352 -17.57 -20.64 17.62
N GLN A 353 -17.68 -19.34 17.88
CA GLN A 353 -17.15 -18.32 16.98
C GLN A 353 -15.63 -18.20 17.11
N LEU A 354 -14.95 -18.35 15.97
CA LEU A 354 -13.53 -18.07 15.83
C LEU A 354 -13.27 -16.63 15.36
N PRO A 355 -12.03 -16.13 15.50
CA PRO A 355 -11.62 -14.87 14.90
C PRO A 355 -11.96 -14.80 13.41
N ASN A 356 -12.40 -13.64 12.94
CA ASN A 356 -12.87 -13.48 11.55
C ASN A 356 -11.70 -13.27 10.57
N HIS A 357 -11.95 -13.56 9.30
CA HIS A 357 -11.13 -13.03 8.21
C HIS A 357 -11.62 -11.65 7.80
N TYR A 358 -10.70 -10.76 7.47
CA TYR A 358 -11.00 -9.42 6.95
C TYR A 358 -10.21 -9.19 5.67
N PHE A 359 -10.90 -8.71 4.65
CA PHE A 359 -10.36 -8.39 3.33
C PHE A 359 -10.50 -6.90 3.10
N GLY A 360 -9.35 -6.21 3.04
CA GLY A 360 -9.34 -4.78 2.77
C GLY A 360 -9.64 -4.46 1.30
N PRO A 361 -10.17 -3.27 1.00
CA PRO A 361 -10.60 -2.85 -0.34
C PRO A 361 -9.43 -2.41 -1.23
N HIS A 362 -8.25 -2.13 -0.65
CA HIS A 362 -7.13 -1.48 -1.33
C HIS A 362 -6.18 -2.48 -1.97
N GLN A 363 -5.63 -2.09 -3.12
CA GLN A 363 -4.63 -2.86 -3.85
C GLN A 363 -3.26 -2.80 -3.14
N PRO A 364 -2.53 -3.93 -3.04
CA PRO A 364 -1.17 -3.93 -2.52
C PRO A 364 -0.20 -3.23 -3.48
N ALA A 365 0.57 -2.27 -2.96
CA ALA A 365 1.66 -1.63 -3.69
C ALA A 365 2.97 -2.44 -3.58
N CYS A 366 3.96 -2.08 -4.40
CA CYS A 366 5.31 -2.64 -4.28
C CYS A 366 5.98 -2.23 -2.96
N ARG A 367 6.81 -3.11 -2.37
CA ARG A 367 7.54 -2.79 -1.13
C ARG A 367 8.53 -1.64 -1.35
N GLY A 368 9.29 -1.68 -2.44
CA GLY A 368 10.24 -0.62 -2.83
C GLY A 368 11.17 -0.23 -1.66
N GLN A 369 11.17 1.05 -1.31
CA GLN A 369 12.02 1.63 -0.26
C GLN A 369 11.75 1.17 1.19
N GLN A 370 10.79 0.26 1.43
CA GLN A 370 10.44 -0.18 2.80
C GLN A 370 11.64 -0.74 3.58
N LYS A 371 12.52 -1.51 2.92
CA LYS A 371 13.73 -2.06 3.56
C LYS A 371 14.69 -0.95 3.99
N ARG A 372 14.89 0.06 3.15
CA ARG A 372 15.71 1.23 3.45
C ARG A 372 15.13 2.03 4.61
N ILE A 373 13.82 2.34 4.57
CA ILE A 373 13.13 3.07 5.64
C ILE A 373 13.24 2.34 6.98
N ASN A 374 13.13 1.00 6.99
CA ASN A 374 13.29 0.22 8.22
C ASN A 374 14.72 0.24 8.77
N ARG A 375 15.75 0.37 7.92
CA ARG A 375 17.13 0.60 8.37
C ARG A 375 17.27 1.98 9.01
N GLU A 376 16.78 3.02 8.34
CA GLU A 376 16.75 4.39 8.89
C GLU A 376 16.00 4.46 10.22
N LEU A 377 14.88 3.74 10.36
CA LEU A 377 14.15 3.67 11.62
C LEU A 377 14.97 2.99 12.72
N ALA A 378 15.63 1.87 12.42
CA ALA A 378 16.51 1.23 13.39
C ALA A 378 17.63 2.18 13.84
N ASP A 379 18.24 2.93 12.93
CA ASP A 379 19.25 3.94 13.26
C ASP A 379 18.67 5.06 14.13
N LEU A 380 17.51 5.63 13.79
CA LEU A 380 16.86 6.70 14.55
C LEU A 380 16.53 6.27 16.00
N PHE A 381 16.15 5.01 16.20
CA PHE A 381 15.87 4.48 17.53
C PHE A 381 17.14 4.12 18.31
N MET A 382 18.19 3.61 17.65
CA MET A 382 19.42 3.16 18.33
C MET A 382 20.44 4.27 18.57
N LYS A 383 20.55 5.24 17.65
CA LYS A 383 21.58 6.31 17.66
C LYS A 383 21.00 7.68 18.01
N GLY A 384 19.69 7.78 18.19
CA GLY A 384 18.98 9.06 18.31
C GLY A 384 18.88 9.81 16.97
N MET A 385 18.23 10.97 16.95
CA MET A 385 18.22 11.85 15.77
C MET A 385 19.60 12.51 15.60
N THR A 386 20.60 11.77 15.15
CA THR A 386 21.94 12.33 14.90
C THR A 386 21.93 13.09 13.57
N GLY A 387 22.02 14.43 13.61
CA GLY A 387 22.33 15.27 12.45
C GLY A 387 21.57 16.61 12.37
N ASN A 388 22.33 17.70 12.56
CA ASN A 388 22.02 19.15 12.43
C ASN A 388 21.45 19.90 13.64
N ASP A 389 21.95 19.64 14.85
CA ASP A 389 21.87 20.61 15.95
C ASP A 389 23.17 21.42 16.00
N ASN A 390 23.42 22.24 14.96
CA ASN A 390 24.35 23.36 15.06
C ASN A 390 23.51 24.63 15.08
N GLU A 391 23.16 25.10 16.27
CA GLU A 391 23.22 26.53 16.65
C GLU A 391 22.72 26.70 18.09
N SER A 392 23.65 27.10 18.95
CA SER A 392 23.42 27.76 20.22
C SER A 392 22.72 29.10 19.99
N VAL A 393 21.46 29.22 20.43
CA VAL A 393 20.91 30.51 20.89
C VAL A 393 20.17 30.24 22.19
N ASP A 394 20.74 30.82 23.25
CA ASP A 394 20.18 30.86 24.59
C ASP A 394 18.77 31.47 24.61
N GLY A 395 17.93 30.92 25.49
CA GLY A 395 16.75 31.62 26.01
C GLY A 395 15.40 31.30 25.38
N ASN A 396 14.85 30.09 25.57
CA ASN A 396 13.42 29.88 25.91
C ASN A 396 13.00 28.41 26.21
N ASN A 397 13.81 27.66 26.96
CA ASN A 397 13.55 26.24 27.24
C ASN A 397 12.65 25.93 28.45
N ASN A 398 11.96 26.90 29.04
CA ASN A 398 11.10 26.63 30.19
C ASN A 398 9.73 26.02 29.83
N LEU A 399 9.25 26.20 28.60
CA LEU A 399 7.96 25.62 28.15
C LEU A 399 8.05 24.13 27.76
N THR A 400 9.24 23.63 27.43
CA THR A 400 9.46 22.22 27.05
C THR A 400 9.77 21.33 28.25
N ALA A 401 10.35 21.88 29.33
CA ALA A 401 10.63 21.15 30.56
C ALA A 401 9.38 20.88 31.40
N GLU A 402 8.46 21.84 31.50
CA GLU A 402 7.18 21.65 32.22
C GLU A 402 6.24 20.70 31.50
N ALA A 403 6.17 20.75 30.17
CA ALA A 403 5.42 19.79 29.36
C ALA A 403 5.99 18.36 29.46
N ARG A 404 7.31 18.22 29.56
CA ARG A 404 7.99 16.93 29.82
C ARG A 404 7.79 16.44 31.26
N ARG A 405 7.74 17.33 32.26
CA ARG A 405 7.45 16.98 33.66
C ARG A 405 5.99 16.60 33.89
N THR A 406 5.04 17.27 33.24
CA THR A 406 3.62 16.90 33.31
C THR A 406 3.30 15.63 32.50
N GLN A 407 4.00 15.37 31.39
CA GLN A 407 3.95 14.07 30.70
C GLN A 407 4.62 12.95 31.49
N SER A 408 5.76 13.19 32.13
CA SER A 408 6.46 12.20 32.97
C SER A 408 5.63 11.79 34.21
N LYS A 409 4.99 12.76 34.89
CA LYS A 409 4.07 12.47 36.02
C LYS A 409 2.75 11.80 35.60
N ARG A 410 2.29 11.99 34.35
CA ARG A 410 1.14 11.24 33.77
C ARG A 410 1.54 9.93 33.08
N ALA A 411 2.83 9.70 32.84
CA ALA A 411 3.37 8.49 32.22
C ALA A 411 3.77 7.41 33.25
N ALA A 412 3.87 7.74 34.53
CA ALA A 412 4.12 6.77 35.59
C ALA A 412 3.09 5.60 35.63
N PRO A 413 1.78 5.79 35.40
CA PRO A 413 0.86 4.66 35.24
C PRO A 413 0.86 4.06 33.83
N LEU A 414 1.44 4.73 32.82
CA LEU A 414 1.59 4.20 31.46
C LEU A 414 2.86 3.36 31.27
N ALA A 415 3.87 3.50 32.14
CA ALA A 415 5.03 2.61 32.18
C ALA A 415 4.64 1.17 32.59
N SER A 416 3.61 1.02 33.43
CA SER A 416 2.97 -0.26 33.76
C SER A 416 2.25 -0.88 32.53
N LEU A 417 1.67 -0.05 31.65
CA LEU A 417 1.08 -0.49 30.37
C LEU A 417 2.12 -0.67 29.25
N ALA A 418 3.29 -0.04 29.35
CA ALA A 418 4.41 -0.23 28.44
C ALA A 418 5.02 -1.64 28.60
N SER A 419 4.97 -2.22 29.81
CA SER A 419 5.29 -3.64 30.01
C SER A 419 4.35 -4.57 29.22
N ALA A 420 3.09 -4.19 28.98
CA ALA A 420 2.19 -4.94 28.11
C ALA A 420 2.49 -4.75 26.60
N SER A 421 3.11 -3.62 26.21
CA SER A 421 3.50 -3.34 24.82
C SER A 421 4.89 -3.89 24.45
N THR A 422 5.80 -4.03 25.42
CA THR A 422 7.08 -4.74 25.26
C THR A 422 6.87 -6.24 25.02
N VAL A 423 5.78 -6.81 25.53
CA VAL A 423 5.35 -8.19 25.24
C VAL A 423 4.72 -8.33 23.84
N PHE A 424 4.26 -7.24 23.21
CA PHE A 424 3.58 -7.31 21.91
C PHE A 424 4.51 -7.12 20.70
N ASN A 425 5.65 -6.42 20.85
CA ASN A 425 6.63 -6.25 19.77
C ASN A 425 7.78 -7.26 19.76
N THR A 426 7.81 -8.18 20.73
CA THR A 426 8.63 -9.41 20.69
C THR A 426 8.13 -10.43 19.65
N SER A 427 7.10 -10.10 18.86
CA SER A 427 6.55 -10.95 17.79
C SER A 427 7.41 -11.04 16.51
N LEU A 428 8.62 -10.47 16.47
CA LEU A 428 9.53 -10.62 15.32
C LEU A 428 10.82 -11.41 15.62
N ARG A 429 10.88 -12.07 16.78
CA ARG A 429 11.76 -13.24 17.05
C ARG A 429 10.94 -14.50 17.39
N LEU A 430 9.88 -14.77 16.62
CA LEU A 430 9.18 -16.07 16.66
C LEU A 430 10.06 -17.16 16.04
N LYS A 431 11.01 -17.71 16.81
CA LYS A 431 11.43 -19.10 16.60
C LYS A 431 10.27 -19.98 17.11
N ASN A 432 9.53 -20.57 16.17
CA ASN A 432 8.55 -21.67 16.32
C ASN A 432 7.58 -21.62 17.53
N ILE A 433 6.61 -20.70 17.51
CA ILE A 433 5.32 -21.03 18.15
C ILE A 433 4.46 -21.76 17.11
N PRO A 434 4.04 -23.01 17.34
CA PRO A 434 3.17 -23.74 16.41
C PRO A 434 1.89 -22.93 16.13
N LYS A 435 1.60 -22.68 14.85
CA LYS A 435 0.44 -21.89 14.43
C LYS A 435 -0.85 -22.62 14.84
N ARG A 436 -1.72 -21.95 15.61
CA ARG A 436 -3.04 -22.48 15.98
C ARG A 436 -4.00 -22.66 14.80
N PHE A 437 -3.84 -21.86 13.74
CA PHE A 437 -4.71 -21.88 12.56
C PHE A 437 -3.92 -22.36 11.35
N CYS A 438 -4.36 -23.48 10.77
CA CYS A 438 -3.71 -24.17 9.68
C CYS A 438 -4.57 -24.14 8.41
N ALA A 439 -3.90 -24.16 7.25
CA ALA A 439 -4.59 -24.12 5.96
C ALA A 439 -5.32 -25.43 5.61
N ASN A 440 -4.82 -26.57 6.11
CA ASN A 440 -5.36 -27.90 5.87
C ASN A 440 -5.07 -28.84 7.05
N GLY A 441 -5.73 -30.01 7.05
CA GLY A 441 -5.62 -31.01 8.12
C GLY A 441 -4.20 -31.57 8.29
N ALA A 442 -3.47 -31.79 7.20
CA ALA A 442 -2.10 -32.29 7.27
C ALA A 442 -1.14 -31.31 8.00
N ALA A 443 -1.27 -30.01 7.73
CA ALA A 443 -0.51 -28.99 8.45
C ALA A 443 -0.93 -28.92 9.93
N ALA A 444 -2.23 -29.06 10.23
CA ALA A 444 -2.71 -29.12 11.60
C ALA A 444 -2.19 -30.34 12.36
N ALA A 445 -2.21 -31.53 11.76
CA ALA A 445 -1.69 -32.75 12.39
C ALA A 445 -0.19 -32.61 12.71
N LYS A 446 0.60 -32.05 11.78
CA LYS A 446 2.02 -31.77 12.03
C LYS A 446 2.21 -30.79 13.18
N VAL A 447 1.42 -29.71 13.22
CA VAL A 447 1.45 -28.72 14.30
C VAL A 447 1.04 -29.36 15.63
N TYR A 448 -0.03 -30.17 15.64
CA TYR A 448 -0.53 -30.85 16.82
C TYR A 448 0.52 -31.79 17.42
N ASN A 449 1.14 -32.64 16.58
CA ASN A 449 2.17 -33.58 16.99
C ASN A 449 3.44 -32.89 17.51
N HIS A 450 3.79 -31.72 16.95
CA HIS A 450 4.92 -30.93 17.45
C HIS A 450 4.55 -29.97 18.58
N SER A 451 3.27 -29.79 18.88
CA SER A 451 2.83 -28.87 19.93
C SER A 451 2.94 -29.54 21.30
N GLN A 452 3.99 -29.18 22.03
CA GLN A 452 4.07 -29.44 23.48
C GLN A 452 3.00 -28.65 24.26
N ALA A 453 2.37 -27.65 23.65
CA ALA A 453 1.37 -26.82 24.30
C ALA A 453 -0.01 -27.50 24.42
N ASN A 454 -0.67 -27.28 25.56
CA ASN A 454 -2.05 -27.70 25.86
C ASN A 454 -3.08 -26.78 25.15
N ARG A 455 -3.12 -26.83 23.82
CA ARG A 455 -3.88 -25.87 23.01
C ARG A 455 -4.49 -26.55 21.79
N ASP A 456 -5.73 -26.21 21.49
CA ASP A 456 -6.40 -26.70 20.29
C ASP A 456 -5.72 -26.22 19.01
N VAL A 457 -5.75 -27.09 18.00
CA VAL A 457 -5.26 -26.79 16.66
C VAL A 457 -6.44 -26.81 15.69
N TYR A 458 -6.60 -25.72 14.94
CA TYR A 458 -7.70 -25.50 14.03
C TYR A 458 -7.22 -25.62 12.59
N TRP A 459 -7.98 -26.28 11.73
CA TRP A 459 -7.75 -26.23 10.28
C TRP A 459 -9.01 -25.97 9.49
N ARG A 460 -8.80 -25.43 8.30
CA ARG A 460 -9.87 -25.02 7.42
C ARG A 460 -10.58 -26.23 6.82
N SER A 461 -11.90 -26.21 6.84
CA SER A 461 -12.73 -27.09 6.02
C SER A 461 -12.64 -26.68 4.54
N THR A 462 -13.07 -27.57 3.64
CA THR A 462 -13.34 -27.22 2.23
C THR A 462 -14.48 -26.21 2.12
N SER A 463 -15.40 -26.23 3.08
CA SER A 463 -16.47 -25.23 3.20
C SER A 463 -15.94 -23.92 3.80
N GLU A 464 -16.27 -22.79 3.15
CA GLU A 464 -15.78 -21.50 3.63
C GLU A 464 -16.33 -21.16 5.02
N GLY A 465 -15.46 -20.65 5.89
CA GLY A 465 -15.85 -20.18 7.23
C GLY A 465 -15.96 -21.27 8.28
N ILE A 466 -15.88 -22.55 7.89
CA ILE A 466 -15.92 -23.68 8.81
C ILE A 466 -14.50 -24.17 9.10
N TRP A 467 -14.23 -24.39 10.38
CA TRP A 467 -12.97 -24.91 10.89
C TRP A 467 -13.22 -26.17 11.70
N HIS A 468 -12.37 -27.16 11.48
CA HIS A 468 -12.30 -28.36 12.30
C HIS A 468 -11.24 -28.16 13.39
N VAL A 469 -11.40 -28.92 14.48
CA VAL A 469 -10.61 -28.77 15.70
C VAL A 469 -9.98 -30.10 16.09
N LEU A 470 -8.68 -30.06 16.37
CA LEU A 470 -7.99 -31.12 17.10
C LEU A 470 -7.94 -30.62 18.54
N GLU A 471 -8.92 -31.08 19.31
CA GLU A 471 -8.98 -30.83 20.75
C GLU A 471 -7.88 -31.64 21.41
N LYS A 472 -7.03 -30.98 22.19
CA LYS A 472 -6.10 -31.71 23.07
C LYS A 472 -6.87 -31.93 24.37
N THR A 473 -7.25 -33.17 24.65
CA THR A 473 -7.83 -33.53 25.94
C THR A 473 -6.84 -33.08 27.01
N LYS A 474 -7.28 -32.18 27.90
CA LYS A 474 -6.54 -32.02 29.16
C LYS A 474 -6.62 -33.37 29.84
N GLU A 475 -5.51 -34.09 29.91
CA GLU A 475 -5.37 -35.06 30.99
C GLU A 475 -5.54 -34.23 32.26
N VAL A 476 -6.68 -34.44 32.91
CA VAL A 476 -6.93 -33.92 34.24
C VAL A 476 -6.08 -34.82 35.14
N ASP A 477 -4.84 -34.40 35.38
CA ASP A 477 -4.08 -34.96 36.50
C ASP A 477 -4.87 -34.58 37.77
N PHE A 478 -5.53 -35.58 38.34
CA PHE A 478 -6.33 -35.49 39.56
C PHE A 478 -5.46 -35.30 40.79
#